data_AF-A0A9D4JJL5-F1
#
_entry.id   AF-A0A9D4JJL5-F1
#
_cell.length_a   1.000
_cell.length_b   1.000
_cell.length_c   1.000
_cell.angle_alpha   90.00
_cell.angle_beta   90.00
_cell.angle_gamma   90.00
#
_symmetry.space_group_name_H-M   'P 1'
#
loop_
_entity.id
_entity.type
_entity.pdbx_description
1 polymer ?
#
loop_
_entity_poly.entity_id
_entity_poly.type
_entity_poly.pdbx_seq_one_letter_code
_entity_poly.pdbx_strand_id
1 'polypeptide(L)'
;MSSLVDVFTDKGTTNWLKAWLAVDIAKSGLDQFADNEAKNVHANIYNTVWSSGQFPAMCIGCCTANLLKCPTPGICNKRGTNSLCQGMHDTIAKQPRPCPTNVCNKVFDEIKTLHKFSIPSWKNTSAEQWARNPWEIAKAYLPKDGYAEKSSVQDTDFNGIISFMMNCKHFDNKFSFPIATGKHNPPCLLTKAREIGRTVRHSSQCKVTDADLQDIFTTLTNLLSDQTSLTLDVTALEAVKKLAELQKETLKITTGEMIHLLDAANDTLKKVQNIADKSLDEMQVYLNQCKKDLKSHTDTCKHELDDHTAKCTKAIDGHASKAVESTYEQSCKGMHDFAFTVSCLLIAPKAYIG
;
A
#
# COMPACT_ATOMS: atom_id res chain seq x y z
N MET A 1 -14.15 16.14 35.34
CA MET A 1 -12.82 16.33 35.96
C MET A 1 -12.50 15.26 37.00
N SER A 2 -13.34 15.02 38.03
CA SER A 2 -13.09 13.97 39.05
C SER A 2 -12.78 12.58 38.44
N SER A 3 -13.59 12.10 37.48
CA SER A 3 -13.38 10.79 36.86
C SER A 3 -12.11 10.66 36.00
N LEU A 4 -11.56 11.77 35.53
CA LEU A 4 -10.33 11.79 34.71
C LEU A 4 -9.09 11.77 35.60
N VAL A 5 -9.14 12.50 36.73
CA VAL A 5 -8.09 12.44 37.75
C VAL A 5 -7.98 11.01 38.29
N ASP A 6 -9.10 10.34 38.56
CA ASP A 6 -9.11 8.96 39.03
C ASP A 6 -8.43 7.99 38.03
N VAL A 7 -8.66 8.17 36.72
CA VAL A 7 -8.02 7.35 35.66
C VAL A 7 -6.50 7.54 35.61
N PHE A 8 -6.01 8.77 35.76
CA PHE A 8 -4.56 9.04 35.71
C PHE A 8 -3.84 8.83 37.05
N THR A 9 -4.58 8.66 38.14
CA THR A 9 -4.05 8.21 39.44
C THR A 9 -4.09 6.69 39.60
N ASP A 10 -4.76 5.96 38.69
CA ASP A 10 -4.75 4.50 38.66
C ASP A 10 -3.33 4.00 38.44
N LYS A 11 -2.89 3.10 39.33
CA LYS A 11 -1.53 2.53 39.28
C LYS A 11 -1.27 1.82 37.95
N GLY A 12 -2.26 1.11 37.42
CA GLY A 12 -2.15 0.41 36.14
C GLY A 12 -1.92 1.37 34.98
N THR A 13 -2.63 2.50 34.97
CA THR A 13 -2.46 3.56 33.96
C THR A 13 -1.13 4.29 34.08
N THR A 14 -0.68 4.58 35.31
CA THR A 14 0.66 5.14 35.54
C THR A 14 1.76 4.19 35.05
N ASN A 15 1.62 2.89 35.32
CA ASN A 15 2.54 1.87 34.83
C ASN A 15 2.52 1.76 33.31
N TRP A 16 1.35 1.84 32.68
CA TRP A 16 1.25 1.86 31.23
C TRP A 16 1.96 3.06 30.61
N LEU A 17 1.83 4.26 31.19
CA LEU A 17 2.56 5.45 30.74
C LEU A 17 4.08 5.26 30.87
N LYS A 18 4.56 4.69 31.99
CA LYS A 18 5.98 4.34 32.12
C LYS A 18 6.44 3.35 31.06
N ALA A 19 5.65 2.30 30.81
CA ALA A 19 5.97 1.32 29.79
C ALA A 19 6.03 1.98 28.40
N TRP A 20 5.12 2.89 28.10
CA TRP A 20 5.10 3.63 26.84
C TRP A 20 6.35 4.50 26.67
N LEU A 21 6.70 5.27 27.71
CA LEU A 21 7.93 6.08 27.74
C LEU A 21 9.19 5.21 27.63
N ALA A 22 9.21 4.04 28.29
CA ALA A 22 10.32 3.10 28.21
C ALA A 22 10.53 2.59 26.77
N VAL A 23 9.44 2.26 26.06
CA VAL A 23 9.51 1.88 24.63
C VAL A 23 10.04 3.04 23.77
N ASP A 24 9.67 4.28 24.09
CA ASP A 24 10.13 5.46 23.34
C ASP A 24 11.62 5.78 23.57
N ILE A 25 12.08 5.65 24.82
CA ILE A 25 13.49 5.72 25.19
C ILE A 25 14.27 4.62 24.48
N ALA A 26 13.76 3.38 24.48
CA ALA A 26 14.42 2.27 23.80
C ALA A 26 14.47 2.47 22.28
N LYS A 27 13.41 3.00 21.66
CA LYS A 27 13.41 3.40 20.24
C LYS A 27 14.51 4.41 19.96
N SER A 28 14.57 5.48 20.75
CA SER A 28 15.59 6.52 20.60
C SER A 28 17.02 5.98 20.76
N GLY A 29 17.23 5.04 21.68
CA GLY A 29 18.52 4.37 21.86
C GLY A 29 18.91 3.41 20.72
N LEU A 30 17.97 3.03 19.85
CA LEU A 30 18.24 2.21 18.67
C LEU A 30 18.36 3.03 17.38
N ASP A 31 17.97 4.31 17.38
CA ASP A 31 17.88 5.11 16.15
C ASP A 31 19.24 5.20 15.43
N GLN A 32 20.31 5.55 16.16
CA GLN A 32 21.65 5.67 15.57
C GLN A 32 22.21 4.32 15.14
N PHE A 33 22.06 3.29 15.97
CA PHE A 33 22.49 1.93 15.65
C PHE A 33 21.80 1.42 14.38
N ALA A 34 20.47 1.52 14.31
CA ALA A 34 19.70 1.04 13.15
C ALA A 34 20.04 1.81 11.87
N ASP A 35 20.30 3.12 11.95
CA ASP A 35 20.77 3.92 10.81
C ASP A 35 22.13 3.44 10.30
N ASN A 36 23.08 3.23 11.22
CA ASN A 36 24.41 2.74 10.89
C ASN A 36 24.35 1.33 10.28
N GLU A 37 23.51 0.45 10.81
CA GLU A 37 23.35 -0.90 10.27
C GLU A 37 22.61 -0.92 8.94
N ALA A 38 21.67 0.01 8.70
CA ALA A 38 21.09 0.19 7.37
C ALA A 38 22.16 0.60 6.33
N LYS A 39 23.07 1.51 6.70
CA LYS A 39 24.23 1.88 5.88
C LYS A 39 25.18 0.69 5.65
N ASN A 40 25.43 -0.13 6.67
CA ASN A 40 26.27 -1.32 6.53
C ASN A 40 25.64 -2.36 5.60
N VAL A 41 24.35 -2.64 5.75
CA VAL A 41 23.60 -3.55 4.85
C VAL A 41 23.65 -3.02 3.42
N HIS A 42 23.41 -1.73 3.24
CA HIS A 42 23.50 -1.07 1.94
C HIS A 42 24.90 -1.23 1.33
N ALA A 43 25.95 -0.88 2.06
CA ALA A 43 27.33 -1.02 1.60
C ALA A 43 27.68 -2.47 1.25
N ASN A 44 27.25 -3.44 2.07
CA ASN A 44 27.47 -4.87 1.81
C ASN A 44 26.82 -5.32 0.50
N ILE A 45 25.55 -4.94 0.27
CA ILE A 45 24.86 -5.25 -0.98
C ILE A 45 25.61 -4.62 -2.16
N TYR A 46 26.00 -3.35 -2.06
CA TYR A 46 26.69 -2.66 -3.15
C TYR A 46 28.07 -3.23 -3.44
N ASN A 47 28.83 -3.63 -2.42
CA ASN A 47 30.13 -4.29 -2.60
C ASN A 47 29.99 -5.66 -3.30
N THR A 48 28.91 -6.40 -3.03
CA THR A 48 28.62 -7.66 -3.72
C THR A 48 28.18 -7.44 -5.17
N VAL A 49 27.32 -6.46 -5.39
CA VAL A 49 26.80 -6.14 -6.73
C VAL A 49 27.86 -5.49 -7.62
N TRP A 50 28.83 -4.79 -7.00
CA TRP A 50 29.76 -3.90 -7.67
C TRP A 50 31.23 -4.15 -7.32
N SER A 51 31.96 -4.78 -8.24
CA SER A 51 33.36 -5.14 -8.05
C SER A 51 34.38 -4.07 -8.51
N SER A 52 33.94 -3.01 -9.20
CA SER A 52 34.85 -2.07 -9.91
C SER A 52 35.02 -0.68 -9.26
N GLY A 53 34.58 -0.46 -8.03
CA GLY A 53 34.87 0.75 -7.25
C GLY A 53 34.23 2.08 -7.72
N GLN A 54 33.56 2.12 -8.87
CA GLN A 54 32.82 3.30 -9.35
C GLN A 54 31.29 3.11 -9.26
N PHE A 55 30.59 3.87 -8.41
CA PHE A 55 29.12 3.82 -8.37
C PHE A 55 28.51 4.03 -9.77
N PRO A 56 27.65 3.11 -10.26
CA PRO A 56 27.05 3.25 -11.58
C PRO A 56 26.20 4.52 -11.71
N ALA A 57 26.17 5.08 -12.91
CA ALA A 57 25.07 5.93 -13.34
C ALA A 57 23.75 5.17 -13.13
N MET A 58 22.89 5.68 -12.25
CA MET A 58 21.67 5.00 -11.82
C MET A 58 20.71 4.78 -12.98
N CYS A 59 19.90 3.72 -12.88
CA CYS A 59 18.75 3.58 -13.76
C CYS A 59 17.66 4.59 -13.34
N ILE A 60 17.63 5.76 -13.97
CA ILE A 60 16.63 6.82 -13.70
C ILE A 60 15.18 6.34 -13.98
N GLY A 61 15.00 5.24 -14.71
CA GLY A 61 13.68 4.69 -15.07
C GLY A 61 13.28 3.37 -14.40
N CYS A 62 14.02 2.89 -13.40
CA CYS A 62 13.74 1.60 -12.76
C CYS A 62 12.89 1.77 -11.50
N CYS A 63 11.57 1.57 -11.58
CA CYS A 63 10.71 1.47 -10.41
C CYS A 63 10.70 0.04 -9.84
N THR A 64 10.45 -0.11 -8.52
CA THR A 64 10.43 -1.43 -7.83
C THR A 64 9.47 -2.40 -8.51
N ALA A 65 8.32 -1.89 -8.98
CA ALA A 65 7.32 -2.66 -9.70
C ALA A 65 7.83 -3.31 -11.00
N ASN A 66 8.80 -2.69 -11.68
CA ASN A 66 9.40 -3.23 -12.91
C ASN A 66 10.39 -4.38 -12.65
N LEU A 67 10.84 -4.55 -11.40
CA LEU A 67 11.81 -5.58 -10.99
C LEU A 67 11.14 -6.85 -10.46
N LEU A 68 9.86 -6.75 -10.07
CA LEU A 68 9.09 -7.87 -9.55
C LEU A 68 8.74 -8.85 -10.68
N LYS A 69 9.50 -9.95 -10.78
CA LYS A 69 9.10 -11.10 -11.59
C LYS A 69 8.01 -11.89 -10.84
N CYS A 70 6.83 -12.05 -11.45
CA CYS A 70 5.82 -12.98 -10.94
C CYS A 70 6.47 -14.37 -10.81
N PRO A 71 6.48 -15.00 -9.63
CA PRO A 71 7.12 -16.30 -9.44
C PRO A 71 6.38 -17.44 -10.15
N THR A 72 5.13 -17.22 -10.58
CA THR A 72 4.29 -18.21 -11.26
C THR A 72 3.56 -17.60 -12.46
N PRO A 73 4.29 -17.17 -13.51
CA PRO A 73 3.72 -16.40 -14.63
C PRO A 73 2.65 -17.16 -15.42
N GLY A 74 2.61 -18.50 -15.33
CA GLY A 74 1.57 -19.34 -15.95
C GLY A 74 0.32 -19.58 -15.09
N ILE A 75 0.39 -19.38 -13.77
CA ILE A 75 -0.70 -19.69 -12.83
C ILE A 75 -1.54 -18.45 -12.52
N CYS A 76 -0.92 -17.27 -12.47
CA CYS A 76 -1.60 -16.02 -12.10
C CYS A 76 -2.46 -15.41 -13.23
N ASN A 77 -2.56 -16.04 -14.40
CA ASN A 77 -3.33 -15.53 -15.55
C ASN A 77 -4.86 -15.70 -15.43
N LYS A 78 -5.37 -16.31 -14.35
CA LYS A 78 -6.80 -16.54 -14.18
C LYS A 78 -7.25 -16.16 -12.77
N ARG A 79 -7.85 -14.96 -12.66
CA ARG A 79 -8.75 -14.49 -11.60
C ARG A 79 -8.75 -15.36 -10.33
N GLY A 80 -7.80 -15.11 -9.44
CA GLY A 80 -7.68 -15.86 -8.19
C GLY A 80 -6.29 -15.73 -7.61
N THR A 81 -6.07 -14.65 -6.87
CA THR A 81 -4.82 -14.34 -6.16
C THR A 81 -4.42 -15.50 -5.27
N ASN A 82 -3.36 -16.23 -5.64
CA ASN A 82 -2.59 -16.98 -4.67
C ASN A 82 -2.02 -15.97 -3.66
N SER A 83 -2.08 -16.26 -2.36
CA SER A 83 -1.61 -15.36 -1.28
C SER A 83 -0.14 -14.95 -1.43
N LEU A 84 0.65 -15.73 -2.19
CA LEU A 84 2.03 -15.45 -2.58
C LEU A 84 2.18 -14.26 -3.55
N CYS A 85 1.14 -13.90 -4.29
CA CYS A 85 1.15 -12.87 -5.34
C CYS A 85 0.34 -11.61 -4.96
N GLN A 86 -0.25 -11.60 -3.76
CA GLN A 86 -1.07 -10.49 -3.28
C GLN A 86 -0.19 -9.27 -3.00
N GLY A 87 -0.43 -8.19 -3.75
CA GLY A 87 0.39 -6.97 -3.74
C GLY A 87 1.49 -6.89 -4.79
N MET A 88 1.84 -7.99 -5.49
CA MET A 88 2.67 -7.92 -6.70
C MET A 88 1.84 -7.47 -7.91
N HIS A 89 0.60 -7.94 -8.06
CA HIS A 89 -0.21 -7.68 -9.26
C HIS A 89 -0.86 -6.30 -9.30
N ASP A 90 -1.05 -5.64 -8.15
CA ASP A 90 -1.59 -4.28 -8.09
C ASP A 90 -0.59 -3.23 -8.64
N THR A 91 0.69 -3.60 -8.74
CA THR A 91 1.79 -2.72 -9.14
C THR A 91 2.47 -3.12 -10.45
N ILE A 92 2.26 -4.34 -10.99
CA ILE A 92 2.92 -4.80 -12.21
C ILE A 92 2.52 -3.94 -13.42
N ALA A 93 3.48 -3.22 -13.98
CA ALA A 93 3.39 -2.70 -15.34
C ALA A 93 3.21 -3.89 -16.30
N LYS A 94 2.32 -3.76 -17.29
CA LYS A 94 1.95 -4.84 -18.25
C LYS A 94 3.15 -5.51 -18.94
N GLN A 95 4.33 -4.88 -18.95
CA GLN A 95 5.60 -5.52 -19.30
C GLN A 95 6.74 -5.01 -18.41
N PRO A 96 7.52 -5.90 -17.74
CA PRO A 96 8.69 -5.48 -16.98
C PRO A 96 9.73 -4.89 -17.92
N ARG A 97 10.16 -3.65 -17.67
CA ARG A 97 11.32 -3.07 -18.36
C ARG A 97 12.58 -3.58 -17.65
N PRO A 98 13.38 -4.47 -18.26
CA PRO A 98 14.61 -4.93 -17.63
C PRO A 98 15.54 -3.74 -17.38
N CYS A 99 16.11 -3.66 -16.18
CA CYS A 99 17.14 -2.68 -15.87
C CYS A 99 18.26 -2.76 -16.94
N PRO A 100 18.57 -1.66 -17.67
CA PRO A 100 19.51 -1.71 -18.79
C PRO A 100 20.89 -2.23 -18.41
N THR A 101 21.31 -1.99 -17.18
CA THR A 101 22.61 -2.38 -16.62
C THR A 101 22.52 -3.60 -15.69
N ASN A 102 21.31 -4.19 -15.54
CA ASN A 102 21.01 -5.30 -14.64
C ASN A 102 21.33 -5.07 -13.14
N VAL A 103 21.68 -3.83 -12.74
CA VAL A 103 22.08 -3.50 -11.37
C VAL A 103 20.94 -3.66 -10.38
N CYS A 104 19.76 -3.13 -10.72
CA CYS A 104 18.60 -3.20 -9.84
C CYS A 104 18.12 -4.65 -9.59
N ASN A 105 18.29 -5.55 -10.56
CA ASN A 105 17.97 -6.97 -10.37
C ASN A 105 18.95 -7.64 -9.40
N LYS A 106 20.25 -7.33 -9.49
CA LYS A 106 21.25 -7.85 -8.56
C LYS A 106 20.99 -7.36 -7.13
N VAL A 107 20.71 -6.06 -6.96
CA VAL A 107 20.34 -5.50 -5.65
C VAL A 107 19.07 -6.18 -5.10
N PHE A 108 18.07 -6.40 -5.95
CA PHE A 108 16.85 -7.13 -5.59
C PHE A 108 17.16 -8.55 -5.08
N ASP A 109 18.01 -9.29 -5.79
CA ASP A 109 18.39 -10.65 -5.41
C ASP A 109 19.20 -10.68 -4.09
N GLU A 110 20.06 -9.68 -3.86
CA GLU A 110 20.78 -9.53 -2.59
C GLU A 110 19.86 -9.19 -1.42
N ILE A 111 18.90 -8.28 -1.60
CA ILE A 111 17.87 -7.98 -0.59
C ILE A 111 17.10 -9.25 -0.21
N LYS A 112 16.72 -10.06 -1.21
CA LYS A 112 16.05 -11.35 -0.95
C LYS A 112 16.95 -12.32 -0.22
N THR A 113 18.23 -12.39 -0.60
CA THR A 113 19.21 -13.31 0.00
C THR A 113 19.42 -12.97 1.47
N LEU A 114 19.48 -11.69 1.82
CA LEU A 114 19.61 -11.20 3.18
C LEU A 114 18.30 -11.24 3.98
N HIS A 115 17.15 -11.49 3.35
CA HIS A 115 15.87 -11.61 4.05
C HIS A 115 15.67 -13.01 4.65
N LYS A 116 15.24 -13.09 5.93
CA LYS A 116 15.05 -14.38 6.62
C LYS A 116 13.85 -15.19 6.13
N PHE A 117 12.74 -14.53 5.85
CA PHE A 117 11.46 -15.17 5.48
C PHE A 117 11.13 -15.11 3.98
N SER A 118 12.11 -14.82 3.13
CA SER A 118 12.01 -14.82 1.65
C SER A 118 10.96 -13.89 0.99
N ILE A 119 10.22 -13.07 1.76
CA ILE A 119 9.23 -12.13 1.24
C ILE A 119 9.51 -10.72 1.78
N PRO A 120 10.36 -9.94 1.10
CA PRO A 120 10.55 -8.54 1.43
C PRO A 120 9.30 -7.70 1.15
N SER A 121 9.14 -6.61 1.90
CA SER A 121 8.04 -5.66 1.81
C SER A 121 8.27 -4.63 0.70
N TRP A 122 8.19 -5.10 -0.55
CA TRP A 122 8.49 -4.30 -1.74
C TRP A 122 7.65 -3.02 -1.88
N LYS A 123 6.44 -2.99 -1.31
CA LYS A 123 5.56 -1.81 -1.33
C LYS A 123 6.11 -0.63 -0.51
N ASN A 124 7.00 -0.89 0.45
CA ASN A 124 7.56 0.17 1.28
C ASN A 124 8.77 0.84 0.66
N THR A 125 9.33 0.29 -0.42
CA THR A 125 10.66 0.66 -0.91
C THR A 125 10.66 1.08 -2.37
N SER A 126 11.47 2.10 -2.69
CA SER A 126 11.67 2.59 -4.05
C SER A 126 13.04 2.21 -4.61
N ALA A 127 13.03 1.39 -5.67
CA ALA A 127 14.24 0.98 -6.37
C ALA A 127 15.01 2.14 -7.01
N GLU A 128 14.33 3.24 -7.31
CA GLU A 128 14.96 4.48 -7.79
C GLU A 128 15.89 5.11 -6.74
N GLN A 129 15.65 4.79 -5.46
CA GLN A 129 16.39 5.34 -4.34
C GLN A 129 17.39 4.37 -3.71
N TRP A 130 17.38 3.07 -4.06
CA TRP A 130 18.27 2.06 -3.46
C TRP A 130 19.76 2.44 -3.51
N ALA A 131 20.20 3.16 -4.53
CA ALA A 131 21.61 3.57 -4.64
C ALA A 131 22.00 4.72 -3.72
N ARG A 132 21.06 5.57 -3.31
CA ARG A 132 21.34 6.82 -2.58
C ARG A 132 20.85 6.79 -1.15
N ASN A 133 19.84 5.98 -0.86
CA ASN A 133 19.19 5.96 0.43
C ASN A 133 19.26 4.56 1.03
N PRO A 134 20.18 4.32 1.98
CA PRO A 134 20.27 3.06 2.73
C PRO A 134 18.96 2.67 3.40
N TRP A 135 18.16 3.64 3.84
CA TRP A 135 16.89 3.37 4.49
C TRP A 135 15.86 2.78 3.54
N GLU A 136 15.90 3.10 2.25
CA GLU A 136 15.02 2.48 1.26
C GLU A 136 15.29 0.98 1.15
N ILE A 137 16.53 0.53 1.28
CA ILE A 137 16.84 -0.90 1.38
C ILE A 137 16.29 -1.48 2.70
N ALA A 138 16.47 -0.79 3.83
CA ALA A 138 15.97 -1.24 5.12
C ALA A 138 14.43 -1.40 5.14
N LYS A 139 13.70 -0.52 4.44
CA LYS A 139 12.23 -0.59 4.30
C LYS A 139 11.71 -1.91 3.73
N ALA A 140 12.52 -2.61 2.93
CA ALA A 140 12.19 -3.94 2.42
C ALA A 140 12.07 -5.01 3.52
N TYR A 141 12.58 -4.75 4.72
CA TYR A 141 12.54 -5.67 5.88
C TYR A 141 11.51 -5.25 6.94
N LEU A 142 10.82 -4.12 6.74
CA LEU A 142 9.76 -3.65 7.63
C LEU A 142 8.45 -4.44 7.41
N PRO A 143 7.45 -4.33 8.30
CA PRO A 143 6.12 -4.91 8.07
C PRO A 143 5.51 -4.43 6.73
N LYS A 144 4.64 -5.25 6.14
CA LYS A 144 4.18 -5.07 4.75
C LYS A 144 3.54 -3.72 4.43
N ASP A 145 2.89 -3.10 5.40
CA ASP A 145 2.08 -1.90 5.22
C ASP A 145 2.43 -0.83 6.25
N GLY A 146 2.21 0.44 5.90
CA GLY A 146 2.34 1.59 6.81
C GLY A 146 3.73 2.26 6.84
N TYR A 147 4.69 1.79 6.04
CA TYR A 147 6.08 2.27 6.09
C TYR A 147 6.59 2.92 4.80
N ALA A 148 5.79 2.97 3.73
CA ALA A 148 6.22 3.56 2.45
C ALA A 148 6.68 5.02 2.58
N GLU A 149 5.95 5.83 3.34
CA GLU A 149 6.21 7.27 3.53
C GLU A 149 7.30 7.57 4.56
N LYS A 150 7.88 6.54 5.22
CA LYS A 150 8.92 6.74 6.22
C LYS A 150 10.25 7.00 5.53
N SER A 151 10.81 8.19 5.73
CA SER A 151 12.01 8.63 5.02
C SER A 151 13.30 8.24 5.75
N SER A 152 13.20 7.99 7.06
CA SER A 152 14.34 7.73 7.94
C SER A 152 13.99 6.75 9.07
N VAL A 153 15.03 6.32 9.81
CA VAL A 153 14.87 5.54 11.06
C VAL A 153 14.04 6.33 12.08
N GLN A 154 14.27 7.63 12.16
CA GLN A 154 13.64 8.51 13.15
C GLN A 154 12.13 8.58 12.94
N ASP A 155 11.67 8.54 11.69
CA ASP A 155 10.24 8.50 11.33
C ASP A 155 9.58 7.15 11.61
N THR A 156 10.38 6.12 11.84
CA THR A 156 9.95 4.72 11.99
C THR A 156 9.69 4.41 13.45
N ASP A 157 8.61 3.68 13.72
CA ASP A 157 8.25 3.28 15.07
C ASP A 157 9.16 2.17 15.59
N PHE A 158 9.12 1.95 16.91
CA PHE A 158 9.91 0.91 17.57
C PHE A 158 9.72 -0.46 16.90
N ASN A 159 8.48 -0.85 16.59
CA ASN A 159 8.19 -2.14 15.97
C ASN A 159 8.75 -2.27 14.56
N GLY A 160 8.80 -1.18 13.79
CA GLY A 160 9.47 -1.14 12.49
C GLY A 160 10.97 -1.41 12.64
N ILE A 161 11.64 -0.68 13.54
CA ILE A 161 13.09 -0.86 13.80
C ILE A 161 13.41 -2.31 14.22
N ILE A 162 12.64 -2.87 15.17
CA ILE A 162 12.82 -4.26 15.61
C ILE A 162 12.55 -5.24 14.45
N SER A 163 11.55 -4.97 13.60
CA SER A 163 11.24 -5.83 12.45
C SER A 163 12.35 -5.84 11.42
N PHE A 164 13.01 -4.70 11.16
CA PHE A 164 14.20 -4.64 10.32
C PHE A 164 15.29 -5.59 10.85
N MET A 165 15.60 -5.52 12.15
CA MET A 165 16.59 -6.38 12.79
C MET A 165 16.19 -7.87 12.76
N MET A 166 14.91 -8.17 12.96
CA MET A 166 14.40 -9.54 12.94
C MET A 166 14.40 -10.17 11.55
N ASN A 167 14.11 -9.39 10.50
CA ASN A 167 13.90 -9.90 9.15
C ASN A 167 15.17 -9.93 8.30
N CYS A 168 16.25 -9.27 8.73
CA CYS A 168 17.53 -9.21 8.01
C CYS A 168 18.59 -10.13 8.65
N LYS A 169 19.19 -11.02 7.85
CA LYS A 169 20.25 -11.98 8.24
C LYS A 169 21.53 -11.29 8.72
N HIS A 170 21.75 -10.04 8.32
CA HIS A 170 22.87 -9.21 8.80
C HIS A 170 22.95 -9.15 10.34
N PHE A 171 21.81 -9.31 11.02
CA PHE A 171 21.72 -9.25 12.48
C PHE A 171 21.87 -10.61 13.18
N ASP A 172 21.98 -11.73 12.45
CA ASP A 172 22.03 -13.08 13.04
C ASP A 172 23.18 -13.26 14.04
N ASN A 173 24.32 -12.61 13.78
CA ASN A 173 25.51 -12.67 14.64
C ASN A 173 25.59 -11.51 15.65
N LYS A 174 24.67 -10.53 15.56
CA LYS A 174 24.64 -9.33 16.41
C LYS A 174 23.66 -9.47 17.57
N PHE A 175 22.61 -10.24 17.37
CA PHE A 175 21.64 -10.60 18.38
C PHE A 175 21.64 -12.11 18.53
N SER A 176 21.98 -12.61 19.72
CA SER A 176 21.95 -14.04 20.00
C SER A 176 20.51 -14.55 19.87
N PHE A 177 20.16 -15.10 18.71
CA PHE A 177 18.93 -15.85 18.53
C PHE A 177 19.13 -17.23 19.13
N PRO A 178 18.30 -17.68 20.10
CA PRO A 178 18.29 -19.09 20.44
C PRO A 178 18.01 -19.88 19.17
N ILE A 179 18.96 -20.71 18.75
CA ILE A 179 18.76 -21.65 17.65
C ILE A 179 17.96 -22.82 18.22
N ALA A 180 16.62 -22.84 18.14
CA ALA A 180 15.89 -24.08 18.41
C ALA A 180 15.90 -24.97 17.18
N THR A 181 16.67 -26.02 17.28
CA THR A 181 16.35 -27.33 16.71
C THR A 181 15.07 -27.84 17.37
N GLY A 182 13.91 -27.65 16.76
CA GLY A 182 12.65 -28.27 17.19
C GLY A 182 11.45 -27.33 17.24
N LYS A 183 10.25 -27.89 17.04
CA LYS A 183 8.98 -27.24 16.65
C LYS A 183 8.45 -26.07 17.51
N HIS A 184 9.10 -25.66 18.60
CA HIS A 184 8.76 -24.46 19.37
C HIS A 184 10.03 -23.71 19.75
N ASN A 185 10.37 -22.68 18.98
CA ASN A 185 11.53 -21.84 19.19
C ASN A 185 11.20 -20.80 20.29
N PRO A 186 11.92 -20.74 21.44
CA PRO A 186 11.66 -19.72 22.44
C PRO A 186 11.87 -18.33 21.82
N PRO A 187 11.04 -17.33 22.20
CA PRO A 187 11.15 -16.01 21.61
C PRO A 187 12.52 -15.41 21.91
N CYS A 188 13.30 -15.15 20.86
CA CYS A 188 14.52 -14.34 20.99
C CYS A 188 14.18 -12.96 21.57
N LEU A 189 15.17 -12.27 22.13
CA LEU A 189 14.99 -10.97 22.79
C LEU A 189 14.26 -9.95 21.89
N LEU A 190 14.54 -9.95 20.58
CA LEU A 190 13.85 -9.10 19.60
C LEU A 190 12.37 -9.44 19.45
N THR A 191 11.99 -10.72 19.48
CA THR A 191 10.58 -11.14 19.45
C THR A 191 9.83 -10.60 20.67
N LYS A 192 10.44 -10.69 21.85
CA LYS A 192 9.85 -10.19 23.09
C LYS A 192 9.74 -8.66 23.09
N ALA A 193 10.78 -7.96 22.66
CA ALA A 193 10.77 -6.51 22.52
C ALA A 193 9.67 -6.04 21.55
N ARG A 194 9.53 -6.67 20.37
CA ARG A 194 8.46 -6.36 19.43
C ARG A 194 7.08 -6.55 20.03
N GLU A 195 6.88 -7.62 20.78
CA GLU A 195 5.60 -7.86 21.43
C GLU A 195 5.29 -6.81 22.50
N ILE A 196 6.27 -6.38 23.29
CA ILE A 196 6.14 -5.25 24.22
C ILE A 196 5.73 -3.97 23.48
N GLY A 197 6.44 -3.64 22.39
CA GLY A 197 6.11 -2.45 21.60
C GLY A 197 4.68 -2.47 21.07
N ARG A 198 4.23 -3.63 20.60
CA ARG A 198 2.85 -3.86 20.12
C ARG A 198 1.82 -3.76 21.25
N THR A 199 2.03 -4.45 22.36
CA THR A 199 1.05 -4.53 23.46
C THR A 199 0.91 -3.20 24.18
N VAL A 200 2.02 -2.50 24.42
CA VAL A 200 2.00 -1.20 25.12
C VAL A 200 1.36 -0.12 24.25
N ARG A 201 1.72 -0.01 22.96
CA ARG A 201 1.23 1.07 22.08
C ARG A 201 -0.20 0.84 21.58
N HIS A 202 -0.69 -0.40 21.57
CA HIS A 202 -2.05 -0.74 21.12
C HIS A 202 -2.95 -1.27 22.24
N SER A 203 -2.58 -1.10 23.50
CA SER A 203 -3.44 -1.47 24.63
C SER A 203 -4.69 -0.58 24.65
N SER A 204 -5.87 -1.19 24.50
CA SER A 204 -7.14 -0.47 24.65
C SER A 204 -7.48 -0.14 26.10
N GLN A 205 -6.89 -0.88 27.05
CA GLN A 205 -7.13 -0.70 28.48
C GLN A 205 -6.19 0.31 29.11
N CYS A 206 -5.05 0.61 28.47
CA CYS A 206 -4.00 1.50 28.99
C CYS A 206 -3.62 1.15 30.44
N LYS A 207 -3.48 -0.15 30.73
CA LYS A 207 -3.11 -0.67 32.06
C LYS A 207 -2.00 -1.72 31.95
N VAL A 208 -1.03 -1.64 32.86
CA VAL A 208 0.09 -2.57 32.97
C VAL A 208 0.31 -2.92 34.45
N THR A 209 0.49 -4.20 34.78
CA THR A 209 0.76 -4.63 36.16
C THR A 209 2.20 -4.30 36.57
N ASP A 210 2.51 -4.28 37.86
CA ASP A 210 3.90 -4.03 38.31
C ASP A 210 4.87 -5.11 37.80
N ALA A 211 4.41 -6.36 37.75
CA ALA A 211 5.20 -7.49 37.26
C ALA A 211 5.50 -7.35 35.76
N ASP A 212 4.49 -7.00 34.96
CA ASP A 212 4.66 -6.75 33.52
C ASP A 212 5.56 -5.53 33.29
N LEU A 213 5.39 -4.46 34.07
CA LEU A 213 6.24 -3.27 33.96
C LEU A 213 7.71 -3.62 34.22
N GLN A 214 7.98 -4.41 35.26
CA GLN A 214 9.33 -4.87 35.57
C GLN A 214 9.92 -5.75 34.45
N ASP A 215 9.11 -6.63 33.87
CA ASP A 215 9.51 -7.46 32.73
C ASP A 215 9.82 -6.62 31.49
N ILE A 216 9.03 -5.56 31.25
CA ILE A 216 9.26 -4.59 30.18
C ILE A 216 10.60 -3.88 30.35
N PHE A 217 10.86 -3.28 31.52
CA PHE A 217 12.13 -2.60 31.80
C PHE A 217 13.31 -3.54 31.64
N THR A 218 13.20 -4.76 32.17
CA THR A 218 14.26 -5.78 32.08
C THR A 218 14.54 -6.13 30.62
N THR A 219 13.49 -6.38 29.84
CA THR A 219 13.61 -6.76 28.42
C THR A 219 14.24 -5.64 27.59
N LEU A 220 13.78 -4.39 27.76
CA LEU A 220 14.31 -3.25 27.01
C LEU A 220 15.74 -2.90 27.42
N THR A 221 16.07 -3.01 28.71
CA THR A 221 17.45 -2.82 29.19
C THR A 221 18.39 -3.87 28.61
N ASN A 222 17.99 -5.14 28.62
CA ASN A 222 18.78 -6.22 28.03
C ASN A 222 18.94 -6.05 26.52
N LEU A 223 17.91 -5.58 25.82
CA LEU A 223 17.98 -5.30 24.39
C LEU A 223 19.09 -4.30 24.05
N LEU A 224 19.23 -3.26 24.87
CA LEU A 224 20.22 -2.20 24.66
C LEU A 224 21.61 -2.53 25.23
N SER A 225 21.69 -3.41 26.23
CA SER A 225 22.94 -3.67 26.98
C SER A 225 23.66 -4.96 26.59
N ASP A 226 22.94 -6.00 26.19
CA ASP A 226 23.47 -7.38 26.12
C ASP A 226 23.98 -7.76 24.72
N GLN A 227 24.18 -6.77 23.83
CA GLN A 227 24.52 -7.03 22.42
C GLN A 227 25.90 -6.49 22.08
N THR A 228 26.76 -7.36 21.56
CA THR A 228 28.17 -7.07 21.23
C THR A 228 28.36 -5.83 20.35
N SER A 229 27.35 -5.45 19.56
CA SER A 229 27.39 -4.24 18.71
C SER A 229 26.79 -2.99 19.38
N LEU A 230 25.88 -3.12 20.36
CA LEU A 230 25.22 -1.99 21.01
C LEU A 230 25.98 -1.47 22.24
N THR A 231 26.85 -2.28 22.84
CA THR A 231 27.65 -1.88 24.02
C THR A 231 28.60 -0.70 23.77
N LEU A 232 28.89 -0.39 22.51
CA LEU A 232 29.71 0.75 22.09
C LEU A 232 28.86 1.93 21.58
N ASP A 233 27.54 1.75 21.44
CA ASP A 233 26.65 2.81 20.95
C ASP A 233 26.28 3.76 22.08
N VAL A 234 26.67 5.03 21.93
CA VAL A 234 26.46 6.07 22.95
C VAL A 234 24.97 6.30 23.22
N THR A 235 24.13 6.26 22.18
CA THR A 235 22.68 6.48 22.32
C THR A 235 22.00 5.31 23.03
N ALA A 236 22.44 4.08 22.78
CA ALA A 236 21.96 2.90 23.50
C ALA A 236 22.34 2.97 24.99
N LEU A 237 23.58 3.34 25.31
CA LEU A 237 24.05 3.51 26.70
C LEU A 237 23.31 4.63 27.44
N GLU A 238 23.03 5.75 26.77
CA GLU A 238 22.20 6.83 27.33
C GLU A 238 20.76 6.38 27.57
N ALA A 239 20.18 5.63 26.64
CA ALA A 239 18.84 5.08 26.80
C ALA A 239 18.76 4.11 27.99
N VAL A 240 19.78 3.27 28.21
CA VAL A 240 19.86 2.39 29.40
C VAL A 240 19.85 3.20 30.70
N LYS A 241 20.61 4.30 30.76
CA LYS A 241 20.60 5.20 31.94
C LYS A 241 19.21 5.81 32.17
N LYS A 242 18.59 6.34 31.12
CA LYS A 242 17.23 6.91 31.18
C LYS A 242 16.18 5.88 31.61
N LEU A 243 16.30 4.63 31.14
CA LEU A 243 15.41 3.54 31.58
C LEU A 243 15.58 3.25 33.09
N ALA A 244 16.82 3.21 33.58
CA ALA A 244 17.10 2.98 35.00
C ALA A 244 16.61 4.14 35.89
N GLU A 245 16.64 5.37 35.40
CA GLU A 245 16.05 6.55 36.07
C GLU A 245 14.53 6.45 36.10
N LEU A 246 13.89 6.25 34.94
CA LEU A 246 12.43 6.13 34.82
C LEU A 246 11.85 4.98 35.67
N GLN A 247 12.59 3.88 35.80
CA GLN A 247 12.20 2.75 36.64
C GLN A 247 12.09 3.12 38.12
N LYS A 248 12.99 3.98 38.62
CA LYS A 248 13.03 4.42 40.02
C LYS A 248 12.05 5.54 40.31
N GLU A 249 11.77 6.38 39.33
CA GLU A 249 10.87 7.52 39.49
C GLU A 249 9.45 7.07 39.84
N THR A 250 8.78 7.79 40.73
CA THR A 250 7.33 7.68 40.85
C THR A 250 6.72 8.76 39.96
N LEU A 251 6.13 8.36 38.81
CA LEU A 251 5.37 9.28 37.98
C LEU A 251 4.21 9.82 38.82
N LYS A 252 4.29 11.09 39.21
CA LYS A 252 3.19 11.83 39.80
C LYS A 252 2.74 12.82 38.75
N ILE A 253 1.69 12.48 38.01
CA ILE A 253 1.09 13.44 37.09
C ILE A 253 0.43 14.50 37.96
N THR A 254 1.02 15.69 37.98
CA THR A 254 0.42 16.81 38.71
C THR A 254 -0.83 17.28 37.96
N THR A 255 -1.79 17.84 38.70
CA THR A 255 -3.02 18.38 38.10
C THR A 255 -2.71 19.44 37.03
N GLY A 256 -1.61 20.20 37.18
CA GLY A 256 -1.17 21.20 36.20
C GLY A 256 -0.65 20.59 34.90
N GLU A 257 0.17 19.54 34.96
CA GLU A 257 0.62 18.81 33.76
C GLU A 257 -0.54 18.14 33.03
N MET A 258 -1.53 17.65 33.79
CA MET A 258 -2.74 17.08 33.21
C MET A 258 -3.56 18.11 32.44
N ILE A 259 -3.67 19.34 32.94
CA ILE A 259 -4.35 20.46 32.24
C ILE A 259 -3.62 20.76 30.92
N HIS A 260 -2.29 20.87 30.93
CA HIS A 260 -1.52 21.11 29.72
C HIS A 260 -1.67 20.00 28.68
N LEU A 261 -1.67 18.73 29.11
CA LEU A 261 -1.93 17.59 28.22
C LEU A 261 -3.36 17.62 27.67
N LEU A 262 -4.34 18.03 28.48
CA LEU A 262 -5.73 18.16 28.05
C LEU A 262 -5.87 19.26 26.99
N ASP A 263 -5.23 20.40 27.19
CA ASP A 263 -5.25 21.52 26.24
C ASP A 263 -4.58 21.13 24.91
N ALA A 264 -3.42 20.48 24.97
CA ALA A 264 -2.72 19.98 23.78
C ALA A 264 -3.54 18.92 23.02
N ALA A 265 -4.21 18.02 23.74
CA ALA A 265 -5.11 17.04 23.15
C ALA A 265 -6.32 17.72 22.50
N ASN A 266 -6.88 18.74 23.15
CA ASN A 266 -8.02 19.50 22.63
C ASN A 266 -7.66 20.30 21.37
N ASP A 267 -6.45 20.88 21.33
CA ASP A 267 -5.94 21.56 20.14
C ASP A 267 -5.68 20.57 18.99
N THR A 268 -5.22 19.36 19.29
CA THR A 268 -5.07 18.30 18.30
C THR A 268 -6.42 17.84 17.78
N LEU A 269 -7.42 17.69 18.66
CA LEU A 269 -8.80 17.36 18.29
C LEU A 269 -9.38 18.41 17.32
N LYS A 270 -9.20 19.70 17.61
CA LYS A 270 -9.62 20.80 16.71
C LYS A 270 -8.93 20.72 15.35
N LYS A 271 -7.63 20.40 15.30
CA LYS A 271 -6.91 20.21 14.03
C LYS A 271 -7.48 19.04 13.23
N VAL A 272 -7.76 17.91 13.88
CA VAL A 272 -8.38 16.74 13.24
C VAL A 272 -9.77 17.08 12.71
N GLN A 273 -10.57 17.82 13.49
CA GLN A 273 -11.90 18.28 13.08
C GLN A 273 -11.82 19.16 11.83
N ASN A 274 -10.91 20.14 11.80
CA ASN A 274 -10.70 21.00 10.63
C ASN A 274 -10.28 20.21 9.39
N ILE A 275 -9.44 19.17 9.54
CA ILE A 275 -9.05 18.29 8.42
C ILE A 275 -10.26 17.49 7.92
N ALA A 276 -11.09 16.98 8.84
CA ALA A 276 -12.30 16.24 8.49
C ALA A 276 -13.30 17.14 7.74
N ASP A 277 -13.53 18.37 8.21
CA ASP A 277 -14.41 19.34 7.56
C ASP A 277 -13.90 19.71 6.16
N LYS A 278 -12.60 19.97 6.02
CA LYS A 278 -11.98 20.23 4.70
C LYS A 278 -12.12 19.04 3.75
N SER A 279 -11.93 17.82 4.25
CA SER A 279 -12.08 16.60 3.44
C SER A 279 -13.53 16.40 3.01
N LEU A 280 -14.49 16.76 3.87
CA LEU A 280 -15.92 16.73 3.55
C LEU A 280 -16.26 17.73 2.43
N ASP A 281 -15.73 18.95 2.51
CA ASP A 281 -15.90 19.97 1.47
C ASP A 281 -15.33 19.50 0.12
N GLU A 282 -14.13 18.93 0.11
CA GLU A 282 -13.50 18.38 -1.10
C GLU A 282 -14.33 17.24 -1.69
N MET A 283 -14.82 16.30 -0.87
CA MET A 283 -15.71 15.24 -1.32
C MET A 283 -17.02 15.78 -1.90
N GLN A 284 -17.58 16.85 -1.33
CA GLN A 284 -18.80 17.48 -1.84
C GLN A 284 -18.57 18.13 -3.22
N VAL A 285 -17.40 18.73 -3.45
CA VAL A 285 -17.00 19.25 -4.77
C VAL A 285 -16.92 18.12 -5.79
N TYR A 286 -16.24 17.02 -5.47
CA TYR A 286 -16.16 15.86 -6.35
C TYR A 286 -17.53 15.27 -6.67
N LEU A 287 -18.40 15.13 -5.67
CA LEU A 287 -19.76 14.61 -5.85
C LEU A 287 -20.58 15.49 -6.81
N ASN A 288 -20.48 16.82 -6.67
CA ASN A 288 -21.18 17.76 -7.55
C ASN A 288 -20.65 17.69 -8.99
N GLN A 289 -19.35 17.51 -9.18
CA GLN A 289 -18.75 17.32 -10.50
C GLN A 289 -19.23 16.00 -11.14
N CYS A 290 -19.19 14.88 -10.41
CA CYS A 290 -19.72 13.60 -10.91
C CYS A 290 -21.20 13.69 -11.30
N LYS A 291 -22.02 14.41 -10.53
CA LYS A 291 -23.44 14.65 -10.87
C LYS A 291 -23.58 15.42 -12.19
N LYS A 292 -22.73 16.44 -12.42
CA LYS A 292 -22.72 17.22 -13.65
C LYS A 292 -22.32 16.37 -14.85
N ASP A 293 -21.27 15.56 -14.70
CA ASP A 293 -20.78 14.68 -15.77
C ASP A 293 -21.80 13.59 -16.11
N LEU A 294 -22.45 12.99 -15.10
CA LEU A 294 -23.53 12.03 -15.29
C LEU A 294 -24.71 12.64 -16.06
N LYS A 295 -25.11 13.86 -15.70
CA LYS A 295 -26.19 14.58 -16.41
C LYS A 295 -25.80 14.84 -17.86
N SER A 296 -24.60 15.37 -18.10
CA SER A 296 -24.10 15.62 -19.45
C SER A 296 -24.07 14.36 -20.29
N HIS A 297 -23.60 13.24 -19.73
CA HIS A 297 -23.57 11.96 -20.44
C HIS A 297 -24.98 11.45 -20.77
N THR A 298 -25.91 11.58 -19.82
CA THR A 298 -27.32 11.22 -20.02
C THR A 298 -27.96 12.05 -21.15
N ASP A 299 -27.70 13.36 -21.17
CA ASP A 299 -28.21 14.26 -22.22
C ASP A 299 -27.62 13.91 -23.60
N THR A 300 -26.31 13.58 -23.67
CA THR A 300 -25.67 13.12 -24.92
C THR A 300 -26.27 11.80 -25.41
N CYS A 301 -26.39 10.79 -24.55
CA CYS A 301 -26.99 9.50 -24.95
C CYS A 301 -28.44 9.65 -25.41
N LYS A 302 -29.21 10.53 -24.77
CA LYS A 302 -30.58 10.84 -25.21
C LYS A 302 -30.58 11.46 -26.60
N HIS A 303 -29.70 12.43 -26.85
CA HIS A 303 -29.59 13.07 -28.17
C HIS A 303 -29.18 12.07 -29.27
N GLU A 304 -28.21 11.20 -28.99
CA GLU A 304 -27.78 10.15 -29.93
C GLU A 304 -28.91 9.16 -30.23
N LEU A 305 -29.70 8.79 -29.21
CA LEU A 305 -30.87 7.93 -29.38
C LEU A 305 -31.94 8.61 -30.26
N ASP A 306 -32.26 9.87 -29.98
CA ASP A 306 -33.25 10.64 -30.74
C ASP A 306 -32.82 10.81 -32.22
N ASP A 307 -31.54 11.09 -32.48
CA ASP A 307 -30.97 11.18 -33.83
C ASP A 307 -31.02 9.83 -34.56
N HIS A 308 -30.66 8.73 -33.88
CA HIS A 308 -30.76 7.39 -34.44
C HIS A 308 -32.21 7.02 -34.78
N THR A 309 -33.15 7.29 -33.88
CA THR A 309 -34.59 7.07 -34.12
C THR A 309 -35.06 7.84 -35.34
N ALA A 310 -34.71 9.13 -35.46
CA ALA A 310 -35.08 9.95 -36.61
C ALA A 310 -34.51 9.42 -37.94
N LYS A 311 -33.26 8.94 -37.95
CA LYS A 311 -32.62 8.31 -39.12
C LYS A 311 -33.33 7.02 -39.52
N CYS A 312 -33.67 6.18 -38.55
CA CYS A 312 -34.40 4.93 -38.79
C CYS A 312 -35.81 5.19 -39.34
N THR A 313 -36.55 6.16 -38.78
CA THR A 313 -37.88 6.55 -39.31
C THR A 313 -37.78 7.00 -40.78
N LYS A 314 -36.83 7.89 -41.11
CA LYS A 314 -36.61 8.32 -42.50
C LYS A 314 -36.27 7.16 -43.45
N ALA A 315 -35.47 6.19 -42.98
CA ALA A 315 -35.13 5.03 -43.77
C ALA A 315 -36.36 4.15 -44.04
N ILE A 316 -37.20 3.90 -43.02
CA ILE A 316 -38.45 3.15 -43.15
C ILE A 316 -39.39 3.84 -44.14
N ASP A 317 -39.60 5.16 -44.01
CA ASP A 317 -40.47 5.93 -44.91
C ASP A 317 -39.96 5.91 -46.36
N GLY A 318 -38.65 5.98 -46.55
CA GLY A 318 -38.02 5.87 -47.86
C GLY A 318 -38.18 4.48 -48.48
N HIS A 319 -38.06 3.42 -47.69
CA HIS A 319 -38.33 2.04 -48.14
C HIS A 319 -39.80 1.82 -48.49
N ALA A 320 -40.72 2.34 -47.67
CA ALA A 320 -42.15 2.27 -47.93
C ALA A 320 -42.52 2.98 -49.24
N SER A 321 -42.00 4.19 -49.47
CA SER A 321 -42.25 4.96 -50.69
C SER A 321 -41.77 4.22 -51.94
N LYS A 322 -40.55 3.67 -51.91
CA LYS A 322 -40.01 2.85 -53.02
C LYS A 322 -40.81 1.58 -53.27
N ALA A 323 -41.34 0.95 -52.23
CA ALA A 323 -42.18 -0.23 -52.37
C ALA A 323 -43.52 0.12 -53.05
N VAL A 324 -44.11 1.26 -52.71
CA VAL A 324 -45.33 1.77 -53.35
C VAL A 324 -45.07 2.09 -54.82
N GLU A 325 -43.98 2.80 -55.14
CA GLU A 325 -43.58 3.10 -56.53
C GLU A 325 -43.37 1.83 -57.35
N SER A 326 -42.63 0.85 -56.82
CA SER A 326 -42.38 -0.44 -57.50
C SER A 326 -43.70 -1.20 -57.77
N THR A 327 -44.62 -1.20 -56.81
CA THR A 327 -45.94 -1.83 -56.96
C THR A 327 -46.78 -1.11 -58.04
N TYR A 328 -46.70 0.23 -58.09
CA TYR A 328 -47.37 1.04 -59.10
C TYR A 328 -46.80 0.79 -60.51
N GLU A 329 -45.47 0.73 -60.65
CA GLU A 329 -44.80 0.43 -61.92
C GLU A 329 -45.15 -0.97 -62.43
N GLN A 330 -45.16 -1.98 -61.55
CA GLN A 330 -45.58 -3.34 -61.90
C GLN A 330 -47.05 -3.38 -62.35
N SER A 331 -47.92 -2.64 -61.68
CA SER A 331 -49.33 -2.54 -62.07
C SER A 331 -49.50 -1.87 -63.44
N CYS A 332 -48.76 -0.79 -63.71
CA CYS A 332 -48.77 -0.13 -65.02
C CYS A 332 -48.27 -1.06 -66.14
N LYS A 333 -47.22 -1.83 -65.88
CA LYS A 333 -46.70 -2.82 -66.83
C LYS A 333 -47.72 -3.92 -67.11
N GLY A 334 -48.38 -4.45 -66.08
CA GLY A 334 -49.46 -5.43 -66.23
C GLY A 334 -50.63 -4.91 -67.07
N MET A 335 -51.02 -3.65 -66.90
CA MET A 335 -52.06 -3.02 -67.75
C MET A 335 -51.61 -2.87 -69.21
N HIS A 336 -50.34 -2.52 -69.45
CA HIS A 336 -49.76 -2.44 -70.79
C HIS A 336 -49.74 -3.82 -71.48
N ASP A 337 -49.34 -4.86 -70.76
CA ASP A 337 -49.31 -6.23 -71.28
C ASP A 337 -50.73 -6.75 -71.54
N PHE A 338 -51.70 -6.40 -70.69
CA PHE A 338 -53.11 -6.71 -70.90
C PHE A 338 -53.67 -5.98 -72.13
N ALA A 339 -53.42 -4.68 -72.27
CA ALA A 339 -53.83 -3.90 -73.45
C ALA A 339 -53.20 -4.42 -74.75
N PHE A 340 -51.93 -4.82 -74.70
CA PHE A 340 -51.24 -5.47 -75.81
C PHE A 340 -51.89 -6.81 -76.17
N THR A 341 -52.20 -7.65 -75.18
CA THR A 341 -52.87 -8.95 -75.38
C THR A 341 -54.27 -8.77 -75.96
N VAL A 342 -55.07 -7.84 -75.44
CA VAL A 342 -56.40 -7.51 -75.98
C VAL A 342 -56.31 -6.97 -77.40
N SER A 343 -55.31 -6.14 -77.71
CA SER A 343 -55.08 -5.62 -79.07
C SER A 343 -54.73 -6.76 -80.04
N CYS A 344 -53.90 -7.72 -79.62
CA CYS A 344 -53.60 -8.91 -80.42
C CYS A 344 -54.84 -9.81 -80.64
N LEU A 345 -55.74 -9.90 -79.66
CA LEU A 345 -57.00 -10.65 -79.80
C LEU A 345 -58.03 -9.93 -80.68
N LEU A 346 -58.04 -8.60 -80.71
CA LEU A 346 -58.91 -7.81 -81.59
C LEU A 346 -58.40 -7.72 -83.03
N ILE A 347 -57.09 -7.88 -83.25
CA ILE A 347 -56.45 -7.90 -84.57
C ILE A 347 -56.34 -9.33 -85.14
N ALA A 348 -56.64 -10.36 -84.34
CA ALA A 348 -56.74 -11.73 -84.83
C ALA A 348 -57.83 -11.80 -85.92
N PRO A 349 -57.50 -12.19 -87.17
CA PRO A 349 -58.49 -12.35 -88.21
C PRO A 349 -59.51 -13.40 -87.78
N LYS A 350 -60.80 -13.12 -87.97
CA LYS A 350 -61.85 -14.14 -87.98
C LYS A 350 -61.51 -15.19 -89.05
N ALA A 351 -60.74 -16.20 -88.68
CA ALA A 351 -60.48 -17.37 -89.48
C ALA A 351 -60.99 -18.58 -88.70
N TYR A 352 -62.32 -18.62 -88.49
CA TYR A 352 -63.08 -19.85 -88.25
C TYR A 352 -64.58 -19.56 -88.48
N ILE A 353 -64.97 -19.55 -89.76
CA ILE A 353 -66.22 -20.15 -90.24
C ILE A 353 -65.80 -20.92 -91.49
N GLY A 354 -65.81 -22.24 -91.39
CA GLY A 354 -65.32 -23.20 -92.37
C GLY A 354 -65.08 -24.52 -91.67
#